data_AF-A0A5C3QLS1-F1
#
_entry.id   AF-A0A5C3QLS1-F1
#
_cell.length_a   1.000
_cell.length_b   1.000
_cell.length_c   1.000
_cell.angle_alpha   90.00
_cell.angle_beta   90.00
_cell.angle_gamma   90.00
#
_symmetry.space_group_name_H-M   'P 1'
#
loop_
_entity.id
_entity.type
_entity.pdbx_description
1 polymer ?
#
loop_
_entity_poly.entity_id
_entity_poly.type
_entity_poly.pdbx_seq_one_letter_code
_entity_poly.pdbx_strand_id
1 'polypeptide(L)'
;MPDKIKVKAVLFTEDEVSDDLYHQALGFVVDEESRAKIKRYYHRADACRSLIGRLLVQEMLTVERGITFSSGTTGGQDVTFDRTKAGKPLVLSPTLLPSLAFNITHDNAVIALACCDPTMSSYQAESDELLVGIDVMKVSLPSKRETLTGFIEMFREQLTPLEQSSLGLSSPTFTSSSHPPQTPTPAEILDRFFQIWVLKEAYTKALGLGLGFDFQRIEYDIPNTVVRVDGKNITAQGFGERGWRFFRFELRHGEEKYVGMVARFEGKEEKGLHVAEGSGRVEVLPLECMAKVEAKDFLQRAGGC
;
A
#
# COMPACT_ATOMS: atom_id res chain seq x y z
N MET A 1 2.55 -21.64 7.11
CA MET A 1 1.42 -20.99 6.40
C MET A 1 1.79 -19.52 6.32
N PRO A 2 1.77 -18.85 5.15
CA PRO A 2 2.51 -17.60 4.98
C PRO A 2 2.04 -16.62 6.05
N ASP A 3 2.97 -16.11 6.87
CA ASP A 3 2.71 -15.48 8.18
C ASP A 3 2.10 -14.07 8.04
N LYS A 4 0.97 -14.03 7.33
CA LYS A 4 -0.32 -13.41 7.70
C LYS A 4 -0.38 -11.90 7.65
N ILE A 5 0.18 -11.38 6.56
CA ILE A 5 -0.30 -10.14 5.97
C ILE A 5 -1.67 -10.39 5.32
N LYS A 6 -2.62 -9.51 5.55
CA LYS A 6 -3.93 -9.54 4.89
C LYS A 6 -4.10 -8.27 4.08
N VAL A 7 -4.42 -8.43 2.80
CA VAL A 7 -4.73 -7.34 1.88
C VAL A 7 -6.18 -7.47 1.45
N LYS A 8 -6.93 -6.38 1.56
CA LYS A 8 -8.27 -6.28 1.00
C LYS A 8 -8.31 -5.13 0.01
N ALA A 9 -8.74 -5.40 -1.21
CA ALA A 9 -8.94 -4.41 -2.25
C ALA A 9 -10.44 -4.28 -2.58
N VAL A 10 -10.90 -3.05 -2.70
CA VAL A 10 -12.21 -2.69 -3.23
C VAL A 10 -12.01 -2.11 -4.62
N LEU A 11 -12.68 -2.70 -5.61
CA LEU A 11 -12.67 -2.25 -7.00
C LEU A 11 -13.84 -1.29 -7.20
N PHE A 12 -13.56 -0.08 -7.68
CA PHE A 12 -14.48 1.05 -7.70
C PHE A 12 -14.75 1.51 -9.13
N THR A 13 -16.00 1.36 -9.54
CA THR A 13 -16.58 1.97 -10.73
C THR A 13 -17.53 3.09 -10.29
N GLU A 14 -17.31 4.31 -10.76
CA GLU A 14 -18.11 5.48 -10.30
C GLU A 14 -19.60 5.32 -10.60
N ASP A 15 -19.94 4.80 -11.78
CA ASP A 15 -21.33 4.60 -12.22
C ASP A 15 -22.09 3.52 -11.44
N GLU A 16 -21.38 2.64 -10.72
CA GLU A 16 -22.00 1.58 -9.92
C GLU A 16 -22.39 2.05 -8.51
N VAL A 17 -21.91 3.23 -8.09
CA VAL A 17 -22.20 3.84 -6.79
C VAL A 17 -23.23 4.97 -6.97
N SER A 18 -24.51 4.60 -6.86
CA SER A 18 -25.62 5.56 -6.91
C SER A 18 -25.59 6.57 -5.76
N ASP A 19 -26.27 7.70 -5.92
CA ASP A 19 -26.42 8.72 -4.87
C ASP A 19 -27.03 8.17 -3.59
N ASP A 20 -28.06 7.33 -3.73
CA ASP A 20 -28.72 6.69 -2.58
C ASP A 20 -27.75 5.76 -1.84
N LEU A 21 -26.99 4.94 -2.57
CA LEU A 21 -26.00 4.04 -1.98
C LEU A 21 -24.87 4.83 -1.30
N TYR A 22 -24.40 5.91 -1.92
CA TYR A 22 -23.40 6.79 -1.35
C TYR A 22 -23.90 7.43 -0.05
N HIS A 23 -25.09 8.03 -0.04
CA HIS A 23 -25.65 8.66 1.15
C HIS A 23 -25.97 7.67 2.27
N GLN A 24 -26.50 6.49 1.92
CA GLN A 24 -26.72 5.40 2.87
C GLN A 24 -25.39 4.96 3.50
N ALA A 25 -24.38 4.68 2.68
CA ALA A 25 -23.08 4.22 3.17
C ALA A 25 -22.33 5.30 3.98
N LEU A 26 -22.49 6.58 3.61
CA LEU A 26 -21.97 7.71 4.39
C LEU A 26 -22.56 7.78 5.80
N GLY A 27 -23.79 7.29 5.99
CA GLY A 27 -24.42 7.13 7.30
C GLY A 27 -23.74 6.11 8.21
N PHE A 28 -22.97 5.17 7.66
CA PHE A 28 -22.25 4.15 8.43
C PHE A 28 -20.83 4.58 8.84
N VAL A 29 -20.35 5.73 8.36
CA VAL A 29 -19.07 6.29 8.82
C VAL A 29 -19.29 6.87 10.22
N VAL A 30 -18.65 6.29 11.23
CA VAL A 30 -18.94 6.64 12.62
C VAL A 30 -18.39 8.00 13.04
N ASP A 31 -17.24 8.41 12.50
CA ASP A 31 -16.62 9.64 12.92
C ASP A 31 -17.12 10.83 12.09
N GLU A 32 -17.54 11.89 12.80
CA GLU A 32 -18.04 13.10 12.16
C GLU A 32 -16.96 13.81 11.34
N GLU A 33 -15.69 13.76 11.76
CA GLU A 33 -14.60 14.41 11.05
C GLU A 33 -14.40 13.82 9.64
N SER A 34 -14.35 12.49 9.50
CA SER A 34 -14.26 11.85 8.18
C SER A 34 -15.52 12.08 7.37
N ARG A 35 -16.73 12.05 7.97
CA ARG A 35 -17.96 12.39 7.24
C ARG A 35 -17.91 13.80 6.68
N ALA A 36 -17.48 14.78 7.48
CA ALA A 36 -17.32 16.16 7.06
C ALA A 36 -16.25 16.28 5.96
N LYS A 37 -15.12 15.59 6.09
CA LYS A 37 -14.06 15.55 5.07
C LYS A 37 -14.56 14.96 3.75
N ILE A 38 -15.25 13.84 3.79
CA ILE A 38 -15.81 13.16 2.60
C ILE A 38 -16.74 14.11 1.84
N LYS A 39 -17.62 14.83 2.56
CA LYS A 39 -18.55 15.82 1.98
C LYS A 39 -17.87 17.05 1.36
N ARG A 40 -16.59 17.31 1.68
CA ARG A 40 -15.85 18.48 1.17
C ARG A 40 -15.13 18.23 -0.16
N TYR A 41 -15.03 16.99 -0.61
CA TYR A 41 -14.42 16.70 -1.90
C TYR A 41 -15.23 17.33 -3.04
N TYR A 42 -14.52 18.01 -3.95
CA TYR A 42 -15.12 18.60 -5.14
C TYR A 42 -15.50 17.53 -6.17
N HIS A 43 -14.61 16.54 -6.37
CA HIS A 43 -14.86 15.43 -7.29
C HIS A 43 -15.55 14.27 -6.56
N ARG A 44 -16.66 13.79 -7.13
CA ARG A 44 -17.43 12.67 -6.60
C ARG A 44 -16.58 11.41 -6.43
N ALA A 45 -15.76 11.06 -7.43
CA ALA A 45 -14.85 9.92 -7.35
C ALA A 45 -13.93 9.96 -6.12
N ASP A 46 -13.42 11.14 -5.73
CA ASP A 46 -12.58 11.28 -4.53
C ASP A 46 -13.38 11.11 -3.23
N ALA A 47 -14.62 11.61 -3.22
CA ALA A 47 -15.55 11.41 -2.10
C ALA A 47 -15.86 9.91 -1.91
N CYS A 48 -16.15 9.20 -3.01
CA CYS A 48 -16.40 7.75 -3.00
C CYS A 48 -15.17 6.96 -2.55
N ARG A 49 -13.97 7.25 -3.09
CA ARG A 49 -12.72 6.61 -2.64
C ARG A 49 -12.47 6.83 -1.15
N SER A 50 -12.71 8.04 -0.67
CA SER A 50 -12.55 8.37 0.75
C SER A 50 -13.58 7.67 1.64
N LEU A 51 -14.83 7.58 1.19
CA LEU A 51 -15.90 6.83 1.87
C LEU A 51 -15.56 5.34 1.96
N ILE A 52 -15.25 4.71 0.82
CA ILE A 52 -14.87 3.29 0.73
C ILE A 52 -13.67 3.03 1.63
N GLY A 53 -12.63 3.85 1.54
CA GLY A 53 -11.43 3.66 2.34
C GLY A 53 -11.70 3.77 3.84
N ARG A 54 -12.63 4.65 4.25
CA ARG A 54 -13.00 4.78 5.65
C ARG A 54 -13.77 3.57 6.15
N LEU A 55 -14.77 3.11 5.40
CA LEU A 55 -15.53 1.91 5.73
C LEU A 55 -14.65 0.65 5.69
N LEU A 56 -13.63 0.61 4.84
CA LEU A 56 -12.71 -0.53 4.75
C LEU A 56 -11.88 -0.68 6.02
N VAL A 57 -11.48 0.44 6.63
CA VAL A 57 -10.84 0.44 7.96
C VAL A 57 -11.82 -0.03 9.04
N GLN A 58 -13.07 0.42 9.02
CA GLN A 58 -14.08 -0.04 9.99
C GLN A 58 -14.32 -1.55 9.88
N GLU A 59 -14.56 -2.08 8.67
CA GLU A 59 -14.75 -3.52 8.48
C GLU A 59 -13.53 -4.32 8.94
N MET A 60 -12.32 -3.86 8.64
CA MET A 60 -11.10 -4.50 9.11
C MET A 60 -11.05 -4.57 10.65
N LEU A 61 -11.42 -3.50 11.35
CA LEU A 61 -11.49 -3.49 12.80
C LEU A 61 -12.57 -4.43 13.34
N THR A 62 -13.74 -4.50 12.69
CA THR A 62 -14.79 -5.47 13.05
C THR A 62 -14.28 -6.90 12.89
N VAL A 63 -13.69 -7.24 11.73
CA VAL A 63 -13.28 -8.60 11.40
C VAL A 63 -12.07 -9.05 12.23
N GLU A 64 -11.07 -8.20 12.40
CA GLU A 64 -9.82 -8.58 13.06
C GLU A 64 -9.87 -8.39 14.59
N ARG A 65 -10.75 -7.51 15.11
CA ARG A 65 -10.79 -7.16 16.54
C ARG A 65 -12.17 -7.27 17.17
N GLY A 66 -13.21 -7.65 16.41
CA GLY A 66 -14.57 -7.74 16.93
C GLY A 66 -15.14 -6.39 17.37
N ILE A 67 -14.60 -5.28 16.86
CA ILE A 67 -15.06 -3.94 17.21
C ILE A 67 -16.42 -3.69 16.55
N THR A 68 -17.41 -3.35 17.36
CA THR A 68 -18.75 -2.98 16.90
C THR A 68 -18.91 -1.46 16.90
N PHE A 69 -19.42 -0.95 15.78
CA PHE A 69 -19.60 0.48 15.54
C PHE A 69 -21.05 0.87 15.79
N SER A 70 -21.28 1.85 16.67
CA SER A 70 -22.62 2.42 16.88
C SER A 70 -22.85 3.61 15.97
N SER A 71 -23.93 3.59 15.19
CA SER A 71 -24.51 4.80 14.58
C SER A 71 -25.58 5.48 15.46
N GLY A 72 -25.74 5.05 16.73
CA GLY A 72 -26.76 5.56 17.68
C GLY A 72 -26.64 5.04 19.14
N THR A 73 -27.60 5.42 19.99
CA THR A 73 -27.63 5.31 21.48
C THR A 73 -27.67 3.90 22.10
N THR A 74 -27.32 2.84 21.37
CA THR A 74 -27.30 1.47 21.90
C THR A 74 -25.99 0.77 21.60
N GLY A 75 -25.09 0.78 22.60
CA GLY A 75 -24.23 -0.36 22.97
C GLY A 75 -22.95 -0.67 22.17
N GLY A 76 -22.56 0.12 21.17
CA GLY A 76 -21.29 -0.05 20.45
C GLY A 76 -20.14 0.71 21.09
N GLN A 77 -18.92 0.46 20.61
CA GLN A 77 -17.71 1.06 21.16
C GLN A 77 -17.43 2.42 20.52
N ASP A 78 -17.03 3.40 21.34
CA ASP A 78 -16.53 4.68 20.86
C ASP A 78 -15.13 4.50 20.28
N VAL A 79 -15.06 4.40 18.95
CA VAL A 79 -13.80 4.29 18.22
C VAL A 79 -13.27 5.66 17.85
N THR A 80 -12.14 6.02 18.43
CA THR A 80 -11.44 7.28 18.12
C THR A 80 -10.26 6.99 17.22
N PHE A 81 -10.17 7.76 16.14
CA PHE A 81 -9.08 7.66 15.18
C PHE A 81 -8.21 8.90 15.24
N ASP A 82 -6.95 8.73 14.89
CA ASP A 82 -5.98 9.81 14.77
C ASP A 82 -5.06 9.56 13.58
N ARG A 83 -4.09 10.43 13.39
CA ARG A 83 -3.08 10.31 12.36
C ARG A 83 -1.71 10.58 12.94
N THR A 84 -0.72 9.82 12.46
CA THR A 84 0.69 10.21 12.64
C THR A 84 0.94 11.59 12.03
N LYS A 85 2.09 12.20 12.33
CA LYS A 85 2.54 13.45 11.70
C LYS A 85 2.56 13.39 10.16
N ALA A 86 2.79 12.20 9.59
CA ALA A 86 2.76 11.97 8.15
C ALA A 86 1.37 11.60 7.59
N GLY A 87 0.31 11.66 8.42
CA GLY A 87 -1.07 11.43 7.99
C GLY A 87 -1.52 9.97 7.99
N LYS A 88 -0.65 9.01 8.36
CA LYS A 88 -1.00 7.58 8.49
C LYS A 88 -2.08 7.39 9.57
N PRO A 89 -3.24 6.78 9.27
CA PRO A 89 -4.33 6.60 10.22
C PRO A 89 -3.95 5.63 11.35
N LEU A 90 -4.44 5.91 12.54
CA LEU A 90 -4.26 5.14 13.77
C LEU A 90 -5.59 5.03 14.52
N VAL A 91 -5.73 3.99 15.35
CA VAL A 91 -6.83 3.85 16.31
C VAL A 91 -6.30 4.23 17.68
N LEU A 92 -6.84 5.28 18.30
CA LEU A 92 -6.48 5.71 19.66
C LEU A 92 -7.28 4.96 20.72
N SER A 93 -8.57 4.75 20.44
CA SER A 93 -9.50 4.06 21.33
C SER A 93 -10.43 3.18 20.50
N PRO A 94 -10.72 1.93 20.93
CA PRO A 94 -10.08 1.25 22.05
C PRO A 94 -8.59 0.96 21.74
N THR A 95 -7.79 0.78 22.78
CA THR A 95 -6.45 0.20 22.60
C THR A 95 -6.60 -1.21 22.06
N LEU A 96 -6.09 -1.45 20.86
CA LEU A 96 -6.18 -2.76 20.22
C LEU A 96 -5.22 -3.73 20.92
N LEU A 97 -5.77 -4.79 21.49
CA LEU A 97 -5.00 -5.88 22.11
C LEU A 97 -5.46 -7.21 21.48
N PRO A 98 -4.56 -7.93 20.76
CA PRO A 98 -3.21 -7.51 20.37
C PRO A 98 -3.21 -6.27 19.45
N SER A 99 -2.07 -5.55 19.38
CA SER A 99 -1.92 -4.38 18.50
C SER A 99 -2.21 -4.76 17.04
N LEU A 100 -2.59 -3.81 16.20
CA LEU A 100 -2.90 -4.08 14.79
C LEU A 100 -2.28 -2.99 13.94
N ALA A 101 -1.29 -3.35 13.12
CA ALA A 101 -0.71 -2.43 12.17
C ALA A 101 -1.53 -2.48 10.89
N PHE A 102 -1.88 -1.31 10.35
CA PHE A 102 -2.56 -1.24 9.06
C PHE A 102 -2.13 -0.01 8.27
N ASN A 103 -2.35 -0.08 6.95
CA ASN A 103 -2.17 1.06 6.06
C ASN A 103 -3.16 0.94 4.89
N ILE A 104 -3.50 2.08 4.30
CA ILE A 104 -4.47 2.18 3.21
C ILE A 104 -3.90 3.04 2.08
N THR A 105 -4.24 2.66 0.85
CA THR A 105 -3.91 3.38 -0.37
C THR A 105 -5.11 3.36 -1.32
N HIS A 106 -5.12 4.28 -2.27
CA HIS A 106 -6.05 4.24 -3.38
C HIS A 106 -5.41 4.88 -4.60
N ASP A 107 -5.77 4.37 -5.78
CA ASP A 107 -5.52 5.03 -7.05
C ASP A 107 -6.60 4.62 -8.05
N ASN A 108 -7.16 5.60 -8.76
CA ASN A 108 -8.24 5.43 -9.73
C ASN A 108 -9.38 4.50 -9.21
N ALA A 109 -9.48 3.28 -9.74
CA ALA A 109 -10.51 2.30 -9.43
C ALA A 109 -10.14 1.37 -8.26
N VAL A 110 -8.96 1.49 -7.65
CA VAL A 110 -8.53 0.57 -6.59
C VAL A 110 -8.41 1.32 -5.27
N ILE A 111 -9.07 0.80 -4.23
CA ILE A 111 -8.85 1.17 -2.84
C ILE A 111 -8.35 -0.07 -2.12
N ALA A 112 -7.14 -0.06 -1.56
CA ALA A 112 -6.54 -1.23 -0.94
C ALA A 112 -6.07 -0.95 0.49
N LEU A 113 -6.31 -1.90 1.39
CA LEU A 113 -5.87 -1.88 2.77
C LEU A 113 -5.00 -3.12 3.03
N ALA A 114 -3.87 -2.92 3.70
CA ALA A 114 -3.09 -4.00 4.29
C ALA A 114 -3.16 -3.93 5.81
N CYS A 115 -3.32 -5.06 6.48
CA CYS A 115 -3.17 -5.17 7.92
C CYS A 115 -2.28 -6.35 8.32
N CYS A 116 -1.65 -6.23 9.49
CA CYS A 116 -0.78 -7.21 10.10
C CYS A 116 -1.05 -7.25 11.61
N ASP A 117 -1.15 -8.45 12.16
CA ASP A 117 -1.43 -8.71 13.56
C ASP A 117 -0.21 -9.40 14.21
N PRO A 118 0.29 -8.98 15.38
CA PRO A 118 1.46 -9.58 16.02
C PRO A 118 1.17 -10.97 16.62
N THR A 119 -0.08 -11.33 16.95
CA THR A 119 -0.42 -12.73 17.27
C THR A 119 -0.33 -13.65 16.06
N MET A 120 -0.23 -13.05 14.87
CA MET A 120 0.03 -13.73 13.63
C MET A 120 1.52 -13.89 13.33
N SER A 121 2.41 -13.38 14.21
CA SER A 121 3.82 -13.74 14.23
C SER A 121 4.04 -14.99 15.09
N SER A 122 4.92 -15.87 14.64
CA SER A 122 5.43 -16.99 15.43
C SER A 122 6.33 -16.56 16.60
N TYR A 123 6.65 -15.27 16.72
CA TYR A 123 7.54 -14.69 17.73
C TYR A 123 6.80 -13.64 18.55
N GLN A 124 6.25 -14.04 19.70
CA GLN A 124 5.77 -13.10 20.70
C GLN A 124 6.93 -12.69 21.62
N ALA A 125 7.70 -11.68 21.21
CA ALA A 125 8.51 -10.91 22.15
C ALA A 125 7.78 -9.60 22.46
N GLU A 126 7.63 -9.27 23.74
CA GLU A 126 6.87 -8.12 24.26
C GLU A 126 7.34 -6.73 23.75
N SER A 127 8.40 -6.66 22.93
CA SER A 127 9.07 -5.43 22.50
C SER A 127 9.24 -5.28 20.97
N ASP A 128 8.70 -6.17 20.15
CA ASP A 128 8.90 -6.08 18.70
C ASP A 128 7.91 -5.09 18.06
N GLU A 129 8.42 -4.25 17.18
CA GLU A 129 7.64 -3.28 16.43
C GLU A 129 7.10 -3.90 15.15
N LEU A 130 5.83 -3.62 14.86
CA LEU A 130 5.15 -4.07 13.66
C LEU A 130 4.79 -2.87 12.79
N LEU A 131 5.46 -2.75 11.65
CA LEU A 131 5.14 -1.73 10.65
C LEU A 131 4.54 -2.37 9.41
N VAL A 132 3.57 -1.68 8.83
CA VAL A 132 3.03 -2.02 7.52
C VAL A 132 2.72 -0.76 6.74
N GLY A 133 3.00 -0.82 5.44
CA GLY A 133 2.67 0.18 4.44
C GLY A 133 2.24 -0.51 3.14
N ILE A 134 1.25 0.03 2.46
CA ILE A 134 0.77 -0.47 1.17
C ILE A 134 0.71 0.69 0.19
N ASP A 135 1.08 0.42 -1.06
CA ASP A 135 0.80 1.32 -2.16
C ASP A 135 0.30 0.57 -3.40
N VAL A 136 -0.47 1.27 -4.24
CA VAL A 136 -1.04 0.75 -5.47
C VAL A 136 -1.14 1.87 -6.49
N MET A 137 -0.79 1.59 -7.74
CA MET A 137 -0.90 2.53 -8.85
C MET A 137 -1.37 1.84 -10.11
N LYS A 138 -2.17 2.55 -10.89
CA LYS A 138 -2.54 2.23 -12.25
C LYS A 138 -1.32 2.34 -13.15
N VAL A 139 -1.03 1.29 -13.90
CA VAL A 139 0.07 1.25 -14.86
C VAL A 139 -0.36 1.94 -16.14
N SER A 140 -0.30 3.27 -16.15
CA SER A 140 -0.63 4.11 -17.32
C SER A 140 0.05 5.46 -17.24
N LEU A 141 0.36 6.06 -18.39
CA LEU A 141 0.79 7.46 -18.41
C LEU A 141 -0.36 8.39 -17.97
N PRO A 142 -0.10 9.43 -17.15
CA PRO A 142 -1.12 10.37 -16.69
C PRO A 142 -1.90 11.06 -17.81
N SER A 143 -1.24 11.29 -18.95
CA SER A 143 -1.83 11.95 -20.12
C SER A 143 -1.45 11.26 -21.42
N LYS A 144 -2.39 11.20 -22.36
CA LYS A 144 -2.17 10.68 -23.73
C LYS A 144 -1.16 11.50 -24.54
N ARG A 145 -0.86 12.73 -24.11
CA ARG A 145 0.10 13.63 -24.79
C ARG A 145 1.53 13.47 -24.27
N GLU A 146 1.71 12.72 -23.18
CA GLU A 146 3.00 12.54 -22.53
C GLU A 146 3.75 11.37 -23.14
N THR A 147 5.08 11.48 -23.24
CA THR A 147 5.94 10.38 -23.67
C THR A 147 6.46 9.63 -22.45
N LEU A 148 6.70 8.33 -22.59
CA LEU A 148 7.27 7.51 -21.51
C LEU A 148 8.58 8.10 -20.97
N THR A 149 9.49 8.50 -21.86
CA THR A 149 10.77 9.10 -21.47
C THR A 149 10.57 10.43 -20.75
N GLY A 150 9.70 11.31 -21.26
CA GLY A 150 9.42 12.60 -20.61
C GLY A 150 8.83 12.43 -19.22
N PHE A 151 7.89 11.50 -19.07
CA PHE A 151 7.29 11.13 -17.79
C PHE A 151 8.34 10.65 -16.80
N ILE A 152 9.18 9.67 -17.17
CA ILE A 152 10.20 9.12 -16.27
C ILE A 152 11.25 10.18 -15.89
N GLU A 153 11.64 11.05 -16.83
CA GLU A 153 12.62 12.11 -16.56
C GLU A 153 12.12 13.14 -15.53
N MET A 154 10.80 13.34 -15.39
CA MET A 154 10.25 14.16 -14.30
C MET A 154 10.57 13.59 -12.91
N PHE A 155 10.83 12.29 -12.82
CA PHE A 155 11.11 11.59 -11.56
C PHE A 155 12.58 11.21 -11.37
N ARG A 156 13.47 11.70 -12.24
CA ARG A 156 14.89 11.29 -12.26
C ARG A 156 15.58 11.44 -10.90
N GLU A 157 15.32 12.55 -10.22
CA GLU A 157 15.90 12.88 -8.91
C GLU A 157 15.38 12.01 -7.76
N GLN A 158 14.38 11.17 -7.99
CA GLN A 158 13.90 10.17 -7.02
C GLN A 158 14.39 8.75 -7.33
N LEU A 159 15.14 8.57 -8.43
CA LEU A 159 15.63 7.28 -8.91
C LEU A 159 17.14 7.15 -8.67
N THR A 160 17.56 5.99 -8.21
CA THR A 160 18.98 5.62 -8.08
C THR A 160 19.62 5.39 -9.45
N PRO A 161 20.96 5.42 -9.56
CA PRO A 161 21.65 5.12 -10.82
C PRO A 161 21.27 3.76 -11.41
N LEU A 162 21.10 2.72 -10.59
CA LEU A 162 20.68 1.40 -11.04
C LEU A 162 19.27 1.41 -11.64
N GLU A 163 18.33 2.08 -10.96
CA GLU A 163 16.95 2.24 -11.42
C GLU A 163 16.90 3.04 -12.72
N GLN A 164 17.64 4.15 -12.81
CA GLN A 164 17.76 4.96 -14.03
C GLN A 164 18.28 4.12 -15.21
N SER A 165 19.31 3.30 -15.00
CA SER A 165 19.81 2.36 -16.02
C SER A 165 18.75 1.33 -16.42
N SER A 166 18.02 0.77 -15.44
CA SER A 166 16.98 -0.24 -15.69
C SER A 166 15.77 0.28 -16.48
N LEU A 167 15.55 1.60 -16.45
CA LEU A 167 14.49 2.33 -17.14
C LEU A 167 14.95 2.99 -18.44
N GLY A 168 16.21 2.79 -18.85
CA GLY A 168 16.73 3.31 -20.11
C GLY A 168 17.07 4.80 -20.11
N LEU A 169 17.24 5.43 -18.93
CA LEU A 169 17.69 6.83 -18.82
C LEU A 169 19.22 6.97 -18.89
N SER A 170 19.94 5.85 -18.85
CA SER A 170 21.41 5.85 -18.95
C SER A 170 21.85 5.94 -20.42
N SER A 171 22.91 6.72 -20.64
CA SER A 171 23.55 6.83 -21.95
C SER A 171 24.02 5.45 -22.42
N PRO A 172 23.89 5.09 -23.72
CA PRO A 172 24.28 3.78 -24.21
C PRO A 172 25.77 3.54 -23.96
N THR A 173 26.09 2.67 -23.02
CA THR A 173 27.43 2.13 -22.87
C THR A 173 27.64 1.11 -23.98
N PHE A 174 28.57 1.38 -24.90
CA PHE A 174 29.00 0.43 -25.92
C PHE A 174 29.57 -0.83 -25.23
N THR A 175 28.78 -1.88 -25.13
CA THR A 175 29.27 -3.21 -24.73
C THR A 175 29.48 -4.04 -25.97
N SER A 176 30.73 -4.43 -26.25
CA SER A 176 31.12 -5.35 -27.32
C SER A 176 30.74 -6.81 -27.00
N SER A 177 29.48 -7.04 -26.62
CA SER A 177 28.91 -8.37 -26.38
C SER A 177 28.29 -8.89 -27.68
N SER A 178 28.60 -10.14 -28.04
CA SER A 178 28.04 -10.85 -29.20
C SER A 178 26.55 -11.18 -29.08
N HIS A 179 25.95 -10.94 -27.90
CA HIS A 179 24.52 -10.99 -27.67
C HIS A 179 24.10 -9.64 -27.09
N PRO A 180 23.38 -8.78 -27.84
CA PRO A 180 22.87 -7.54 -27.28
C PRO A 180 21.93 -7.90 -26.11
N PRO A 181 22.08 -7.28 -24.92
CA PRO A 181 21.08 -7.43 -23.88
C PRO A 181 19.73 -7.02 -24.45
N GLN A 182 18.70 -7.84 -24.24
CA GLN A 182 17.35 -7.51 -24.71
C GLN A 182 16.93 -6.18 -24.06
N THR A 183 16.79 -5.15 -24.89
CA THR A 183 16.28 -3.86 -24.44
C THR A 183 14.82 -4.04 -24.04
N PRO A 184 14.42 -3.64 -22.81
CA PRO A 184 13.04 -3.76 -22.39
C PRO A 184 12.12 -2.94 -23.30
N THR A 185 10.95 -3.47 -23.60
CA THR A 185 9.90 -2.78 -24.33
C THR A 185 9.38 -1.56 -23.55
N PRO A 186 8.75 -0.56 -24.20
CA PRO A 186 8.16 0.57 -23.48
C PRO A 186 7.14 0.17 -22.41
N ALA A 187 6.36 -0.90 -22.65
CA ALA A 187 5.41 -1.42 -21.67
C ALA A 187 6.12 -2.01 -20.43
N GLU A 188 7.22 -2.74 -20.64
CA GLU A 188 8.04 -3.26 -19.53
C GLU A 188 8.73 -2.13 -18.76
N ILE A 189 9.23 -1.10 -19.43
CA ILE A 189 9.82 0.07 -18.77
C ILE A 189 8.78 0.79 -17.90
N LEU A 190 7.58 1.02 -18.44
CA LEU A 190 6.48 1.63 -17.68
C LEU A 190 6.09 0.79 -16.46
N ASP A 191 5.98 -0.53 -16.63
CA ASP A 191 5.67 -1.45 -15.55
C ASP A 191 6.75 -1.45 -14.46
N ARG A 192 8.03 -1.46 -14.85
CA ARG A 192 9.18 -1.34 -13.93
C ARG A 192 9.15 -0.03 -13.17
N PHE A 193 8.87 1.10 -13.83
CA PHE A 193 8.77 2.40 -13.18
C PHE A 193 7.73 2.36 -12.05
N PHE A 194 6.51 1.90 -12.36
CA PHE A 194 5.46 1.83 -11.35
C PHE A 194 5.80 0.84 -10.23
N GLN A 195 6.45 -0.30 -10.52
CA GLN A 195 6.94 -1.22 -9.49
C GLN A 195 7.95 -0.57 -8.53
N ILE A 196 8.90 0.21 -9.05
CA ILE A 196 9.84 0.99 -8.22
C ILE A 196 9.06 1.99 -7.37
N TRP A 197 8.13 2.72 -7.99
CA TRP A 197 7.40 3.79 -7.31
C TRP A 197 6.56 3.26 -6.16
N VAL A 198 5.70 2.27 -6.41
CA VAL A 198 4.85 1.69 -5.35
C VAL A 198 5.68 1.05 -4.24
N LEU A 199 6.88 0.55 -4.54
CA LEU A 199 7.78 0.02 -3.51
C LEU A 199 8.28 1.11 -2.58
N LYS A 200 8.80 2.21 -3.13
CA LYS A 200 9.30 3.35 -2.34
C LYS A 200 8.18 3.96 -1.50
N GLU A 201 7.00 4.17 -2.09
CA GLU A 201 5.80 4.64 -1.40
C GLU A 201 5.35 3.69 -0.28
N ALA A 202 5.24 2.39 -0.54
CA ALA A 202 4.84 1.43 0.48
C ALA A 202 5.83 1.39 1.66
N TYR A 203 7.14 1.42 1.39
CA TYR A 203 8.17 1.45 2.42
C TYR A 203 8.09 2.72 3.30
N THR A 204 8.02 3.90 2.67
CA THR A 204 7.93 5.17 3.40
C THR A 204 6.61 5.35 4.15
N LYS A 205 5.50 4.81 3.63
CA LYS A 205 4.21 4.71 4.34
C LYS A 205 4.28 3.77 5.54
N ALA A 206 5.05 2.69 5.45
CA ALA A 206 5.28 1.80 6.59
C ALA A 206 5.97 2.54 7.74
N LEU A 207 7.04 3.28 7.40
CA LEU A 207 7.82 4.11 8.33
C LEU A 207 7.05 5.33 8.89
N GLY A 208 6.02 5.80 8.19
CA GLY A 208 5.26 6.98 8.60
C GLY A 208 6.06 8.29 8.49
N LEU A 209 7.00 8.37 7.55
CA LEU A 209 7.86 9.55 7.33
C LEU A 209 7.30 10.55 6.30
N GLY A 210 6.31 10.13 5.50
CA GLY A 210 5.67 10.98 4.48
C GLY A 210 6.63 11.46 3.39
N LEU A 211 6.29 12.58 2.75
CA LEU A 211 6.99 13.15 1.59
C LEU A 211 8.44 13.63 1.87
N GLY A 212 8.89 13.62 3.12
CA GLY A 212 10.22 14.10 3.51
C GLY A 212 11.34 13.04 3.39
N PHE A 213 11.01 11.80 3.04
CA PHE A 213 12.00 10.74 2.89
C PHE A 213 12.68 10.82 1.52
N ASP A 214 14.01 10.80 1.50
CA ASP A 214 14.78 10.81 0.27
C ASP A 214 14.70 9.45 -0.45
N PHE A 215 13.97 9.42 -1.57
CA PHE A 215 13.77 8.23 -2.38
C PHE A 215 15.07 7.71 -3.00
N GLN A 216 16.13 8.53 -3.15
CA GLN A 216 17.43 8.05 -3.66
C GLN A 216 18.12 7.10 -2.69
N ARG A 217 17.71 7.09 -1.41
CA ARG A 217 18.23 6.12 -0.44
C ARG A 217 17.70 4.71 -0.66
N ILE A 218 16.56 4.56 -1.33
CA ILE A 218 15.91 3.28 -1.58
C ILE A 218 16.24 2.85 -3.01
N GLU A 219 16.82 1.67 -3.17
CA GLU A 219 17.11 1.08 -4.48
C GLU A 219 16.33 -0.23 -4.62
N TYR A 220 15.55 -0.36 -5.69
CA TYR A 220 14.93 -1.62 -6.08
C TYR A 220 15.56 -2.21 -7.34
N ASP A 221 16.34 -3.27 -7.15
CA ASP A 221 16.86 -4.11 -8.23
C ASP A 221 15.74 -5.08 -8.68
N ILE A 222 14.91 -4.63 -9.62
CA ILE A 222 13.76 -5.40 -10.12
C ILE A 222 14.16 -6.77 -10.68
N PRO A 223 15.18 -6.90 -11.56
CA PRO A 223 15.57 -8.21 -12.09
C PRO A 223 15.96 -9.24 -11.03
N ASN A 224 16.68 -8.80 -9.99
CA ASN A 224 17.11 -9.69 -8.90
C ASN A 224 16.13 -9.74 -7.73
N THR A 225 15.06 -8.93 -7.81
CA THR A 225 14.07 -8.69 -6.77
C THR A 225 14.67 -8.31 -5.41
N VAL A 226 15.72 -7.49 -5.39
CA VAL A 226 16.42 -7.07 -4.16
C VAL A 226 16.13 -5.61 -3.83
N VAL A 227 15.85 -5.33 -2.55
CA VAL A 227 15.66 -3.95 -2.05
C VAL A 227 16.85 -3.58 -1.20
N ARG A 228 17.42 -2.40 -1.46
CA ARG A 228 18.49 -1.83 -0.65
C ARG A 228 18.10 -0.48 -0.09
N VAL A 229 18.57 -0.18 1.10
CA VAL A 229 18.54 1.17 1.67
C VAL A 229 19.96 1.56 2.06
N ASP A 230 20.43 2.71 1.56
CA ASP A 230 21.81 3.18 1.74
C ASP A 230 22.85 2.11 1.34
N GLY A 231 22.57 1.37 0.25
CA GLY A 231 23.42 0.30 -0.28
C GLY A 231 23.34 -1.06 0.44
N LYS A 232 22.66 -1.14 1.59
CA LYS A 232 22.50 -2.38 2.37
C LYS A 232 21.22 -3.10 1.96
N ASN A 233 21.28 -4.41 1.76
CA ASN A 233 20.07 -5.21 1.55
C ASN A 233 19.28 -5.29 2.86
N ILE A 234 18.00 -4.91 2.80
CA ILE A 234 17.11 -4.85 3.96
C ILE A 234 16.06 -5.96 3.98
N THR A 235 15.98 -6.78 2.93
CA THR A 235 14.92 -7.77 2.80
C THR A 235 15.26 -9.02 3.61
N ALA A 236 14.43 -9.41 4.57
CA ALA A 236 14.58 -10.63 5.36
C ALA A 236 14.35 -11.89 4.51
N GLN A 237 15.01 -13.01 4.84
CA GLN A 237 14.80 -14.29 4.15
C GLN A 237 13.70 -15.12 4.83
N GLY A 238 12.86 -15.76 4.02
CA GLY A 238 12.05 -16.88 4.49
C GLY A 238 11.06 -16.57 5.63
N PHE A 239 10.68 -17.62 6.33
CA PHE A 239 9.63 -17.60 7.35
C PHE A 239 10.25 -17.39 8.74
N GLY A 240 9.81 -16.35 9.44
CA GLY A 240 10.21 -16.11 10.83
C GLY A 240 11.50 -15.32 11.03
N GLU A 241 12.09 -14.77 9.98
CA GLU A 241 13.18 -13.81 10.12
C GLU A 241 12.65 -12.40 10.40
N ARG A 242 13.33 -11.70 11.32
CA ARG A 242 13.06 -10.30 11.63
C ARG A 242 13.62 -9.41 10.53
N GLY A 243 12.83 -8.44 10.10
CA GLY A 243 13.25 -7.44 9.12
C GLY A 243 12.16 -7.03 8.16
N TRP A 244 12.58 -6.39 7.05
CA TRP A 244 11.65 -5.95 6.03
C TRP A 244 11.28 -7.09 5.10
N ARG A 245 10.00 -7.19 4.78
CA ARG A 245 9.47 -8.05 3.71
C ARG A 245 8.60 -7.22 2.78
N PHE A 246 8.72 -7.53 1.51
CA PHE A 246 8.05 -6.81 0.43
C PHE A 246 7.23 -7.79 -0.40
N PHE A 247 5.94 -7.50 -0.54
CA PHE A 247 4.99 -8.34 -1.27
C PHE A 247 4.40 -7.56 -2.44
N ARG A 248 4.79 -7.92 -3.67
CA ARG A 248 4.21 -7.39 -4.90
C ARG A 248 2.88 -8.07 -5.18
N PHE A 249 1.87 -7.30 -5.56
CA PHE A 249 0.62 -7.82 -6.10
C PHE A 249 0.20 -7.07 -7.36
N GLU A 250 -0.65 -7.69 -8.17
CA GLU A 250 -1.23 -7.07 -9.35
C GLU A 250 -2.76 -7.18 -9.29
N LEU A 251 -3.41 -6.16 -9.81
CA LEU A 251 -4.86 -6.07 -9.93
C LEU A 251 -5.24 -5.70 -11.36
N ARG A 252 -6.45 -6.10 -11.75
CA ARG A 252 -7.08 -5.66 -12.98
C ARG A 252 -8.50 -5.20 -12.69
N HIS A 253 -8.90 -4.13 -13.34
CA HIS A 253 -10.28 -3.66 -13.40
C HIS A 253 -10.59 -3.28 -14.84
N GLY A 254 -11.43 -4.07 -15.51
CA GLY A 254 -11.54 -4.04 -16.97
C GLY A 254 -10.19 -4.33 -17.65
N GLU A 255 -9.80 -3.45 -18.58
CA GLU A 255 -8.52 -3.52 -19.29
C GLU A 255 -7.36 -2.89 -18.51
N GLU A 256 -7.65 -2.17 -17.42
CA GLU A 256 -6.66 -1.41 -16.67
C GLU A 256 -5.85 -2.34 -15.76
N LYS A 257 -4.53 -2.19 -15.81
CA LYS A 257 -3.59 -2.89 -14.93
C LYS A 257 -3.22 -1.99 -13.76
N TYR A 258 -3.17 -2.57 -12.58
CA TYR A 258 -2.66 -1.95 -11.37
C TYR A 258 -1.54 -2.81 -10.79
N VAL A 259 -0.50 -2.17 -10.30
CA VAL A 259 0.57 -2.81 -9.53
C VAL A 259 0.55 -2.25 -8.12
N GLY A 260 0.80 -3.12 -7.15
CA GLY A 260 0.92 -2.69 -5.76
C GLY A 260 2.04 -3.41 -5.02
N MET A 261 2.44 -2.79 -3.92
CA MET A 261 3.46 -3.31 -3.01
C MET A 261 2.96 -3.19 -1.59
N VAL A 262 3.26 -4.21 -0.79
CA VAL A 262 3.14 -4.13 0.66
C VAL A 262 4.53 -4.25 1.27
N ALA A 263 4.92 -3.28 2.07
CA ALA A 263 6.13 -3.31 2.89
C ALA A 263 5.72 -3.60 4.34
N ARG A 264 6.31 -4.64 4.93
CA ARG A 264 6.12 -4.99 6.34
C ARG A 264 7.47 -5.06 7.02
N PHE A 265 7.56 -4.52 8.22
CA PHE A 265 8.69 -4.75 9.12
C PHE A 265 8.19 -5.48 10.36
N GLU A 266 8.99 -6.44 10.80
CA GLU A 266 8.84 -7.08 12.09
C GLU A 266 10.21 -7.24 12.73
N GLY A 267 10.42 -6.65 13.90
CA GLY A 267 11.70 -6.72 14.59
C GLY A 267 11.85 -5.66 15.65
N LYS A 268 13.09 -5.45 16.12
CA LYS A 268 13.40 -4.39 17.08
C LYS A 268 13.89 -3.16 16.34
N GLU A 269 13.50 -1.99 16.82
CA GLU A 269 14.10 -0.73 16.39
C GLU A 269 15.54 -0.66 16.92
N GLU A 270 16.54 -0.59 16.04
CA GLU A 270 17.93 -0.35 16.43
C GLU A 270 18.42 1.00 15.91
N LYS A 271 18.81 1.91 16.82
CA LYS A 271 19.44 3.21 16.50
C LYS A 271 18.60 4.12 15.57
N GLY A 272 17.28 4.09 15.68
CA GLY A 272 16.37 4.96 14.91
C GLY A 272 16.30 4.61 13.42
N LEU A 273 16.79 3.44 13.02
CA LEU A 273 16.67 2.92 11.67
C LEU A 273 16.17 1.48 11.77
N HIS A 274 15.07 1.14 11.10
CA HIS A 274 14.61 -0.25 10.99
C HIS A 274 15.53 -1.00 10.01
N VAL A 275 16.78 -1.21 10.40
CA VAL A 275 17.79 -1.91 9.60
C VAL A 275 17.66 -3.39 9.88
N ALA A 276 17.34 -4.14 8.84
CA ALA A 276 17.58 -5.57 8.82
C ALA A 276 18.81 -5.83 7.96
N GLU A 277 19.74 -6.65 8.45
CA GLU A 277 20.75 -7.24 7.60
C GLU A 277 20.13 -8.48 6.96
N GLY A 278 19.55 -8.27 5.78
CA GLY A 278 18.80 -9.30 5.08
C GLY A 278 19.46 -9.70 3.76
N SER A 279 19.19 -10.91 3.30
CA SER A 279 19.58 -11.39 1.97
C SER A 279 18.38 -11.92 1.17
N GLY A 280 17.18 -11.53 1.55
CA GLY A 280 15.91 -11.89 0.94
C GLY A 280 15.59 -11.11 -0.32
N ARG A 281 14.39 -11.36 -0.82
CA ARG A 281 13.89 -10.84 -2.10
C ARG A 281 12.45 -10.39 -1.98
N VAL A 282 12.02 -9.48 -2.85
CA VAL A 282 10.60 -9.13 -3.03
C VAL A 282 9.85 -10.38 -3.46
N GLU A 283 8.78 -10.69 -2.72
CA GLU A 283 7.93 -11.85 -2.92
C GLU A 283 6.67 -11.46 -3.68
N VAL A 284 6.01 -12.41 -4.34
CA VAL A 284 4.65 -12.22 -4.83
C VAL A 284 3.70 -12.45 -3.67
N LEU A 285 2.74 -11.54 -3.47
CA LEU A 285 1.72 -11.68 -2.45
C LEU A 285 0.92 -12.98 -2.69
N PRO A 286 0.85 -13.90 -1.71
CA PRO A 286 0.06 -15.11 -1.85
C PRO A 286 -1.42 -14.79 -2.10
N LEU A 287 -2.08 -15.56 -2.98
CA LEU A 287 -3.46 -15.29 -3.38
C LEU A 287 -4.43 -15.36 -2.20
N GLU A 288 -4.18 -16.27 -1.27
CA GLU A 288 -4.95 -16.44 -0.03
C GLU A 288 -4.85 -15.24 0.92
N CYS A 289 -3.81 -14.42 0.77
CA CYS A 289 -3.62 -13.19 1.54
C CYS A 289 -4.39 -12.01 0.95
N MET A 290 -5.01 -12.15 -0.23
CA MET A 290 -5.64 -11.06 -0.96
C MET A 290 -7.13 -11.30 -1.21
N ALA A 291 -7.97 -10.51 -0.55
CA ALA A 291 -9.40 -10.45 -0.81
C ALA A 291 -9.73 -9.28 -1.76
N LYS A 292 -10.70 -9.50 -2.67
CA LYS A 292 -11.17 -8.49 -3.63
C LYS A 292 -12.70 -8.43 -3.62
N VAL A 293 -13.26 -7.24 -3.75
CA VAL A 293 -14.71 -7.03 -3.78
C VAL A 293 -15.05 -5.78 -4.60
N GLU A 294 -16.18 -5.80 -5.31
CA GLU A 294 -16.69 -4.62 -6.00
C GLU A 294 -17.24 -3.59 -4.99
N ALA A 295 -17.09 -2.30 -5.29
CA ALA A 295 -17.49 -1.21 -4.41
C ALA A 295 -18.98 -1.25 -4.09
N LYS A 296 -19.81 -1.59 -5.08
CA LYS A 296 -21.26 -1.73 -4.88
C LYS A 296 -21.59 -2.77 -3.81
N ASP A 297 -21.04 -3.98 -3.94
CA ASP A 297 -21.28 -5.09 -2.99
C ASP A 297 -20.66 -4.82 -1.62
N PHE A 298 -19.53 -4.12 -1.60
CA PHE A 298 -18.89 -3.68 -0.36
C PHE A 298 -19.76 -2.67 0.39
N LEU A 299 -20.21 -1.60 -0.27
CA LEU A 299 -21.02 -0.54 0.34
C LEU A 299 -22.41 -1.04 0.77
N GLN A 300 -23.02 -1.95 0.02
CA GLN A 300 -24.30 -2.57 0.40
C GLN A 300 -24.20 -3.38 1.70
N ARG A 301 -23.05 -4.01 1.97
CA ARG A 301 -22.81 -4.80 3.19
C ARG A 301 -22.33 -3.97 4.37
N ALA A 302 -21.84 -2.75 4.14
CA ALA A 302 -21.28 -1.90 5.18
C ALA A 302 -22.28 -1.57 6.32
N GLY A 303 -23.59 -1.68 6.07
CA GLY A 303 -24.63 -1.51 7.09
C GLY A 303 -24.90 -2.70 7.98
N GLY A 304 -24.26 -3.86 7.73
CA GLY A 304 -24.43 -5.10 8.49
C GLY A 304 -23.20 -5.54 9.27
N CYS A 305 -22.15 -4.70 9.34
CA CYS A 305 -20.90 -4.95 10.07
C CYS A 305 -20.84 -4.12 11.36
#